data_AF-A0A920YGY7-F1
#
_entry.id   AF-A0A920YGY7-F1
#
_cell.length_a   1.000
_cell.length_b   1.000
_cell.length_c   1.000
_cell.angle_alpha   90.00
_cell.angle_beta   90.00
_cell.angle_gamma   90.00
#
_symmetry.space_group_name_H-M   'P 1'
#
loop_
_entity.id
_entity.type
_entity.pdbx_description
1 polymer ?
#
loop_
_entity_poly.entity_id
_entity_poly.type
_entity_poly.pdbx_seq_one_letter_code
_entity_poly.pdbx_strand_id
1 'polypeptide(L)'
;MKRTTLVLVLIGLLVGCSGPSTPTSTLNPDVPPTIVPPTATPTPLPSPDATAAAYLSAWEAGDYATMYAYLSPASRAAIDAESFIQRYQSALATATALTVTTRLQSALQEGDRAYVSFHLELDTALVGTLITDTVMSLSLHGGQWGVDWDEGLIWPQLAGGRYFRMEYAIPIRANIYDRAGLGLATEGTIVTIGVIPGQIENEDALLAALTLVTGLSPDEIRGRYVAAPADWKVPIADIPAEVSVDYNDLLSSIPGIYRDEKEGRIYPHGGVAPHVVGWVAPVPAEQLEAYRARGYRGDEWVGVSGLEAWGEEILAGQHGGVLTVVTPAGEKVATVAESPAVPGRPIYTTFDRDFQEQVQQILGGRKGAIVVLDVHTG
;
A
#
# COMPACT_ATOMS: atom_id res chain seq x y z
N MET A 1 -45.35 -23.55 -0.30
CA MET A 1 -46.17 -24.77 -0.12
C MET A 1 -45.49 -25.64 0.94
N LYS A 2 -45.86 -25.52 2.23
CA LYS A 2 -46.55 -26.55 3.04
C LYS A 2 -46.03 -27.98 2.78
N ARG A 3 -45.13 -28.49 3.64
CA ARG A 3 -45.38 -29.40 4.79
C ARG A 3 -45.94 -30.77 4.38
N THR A 4 -45.21 -31.84 4.68
CA THR A 4 -45.74 -32.94 5.53
C THR A 4 -44.66 -33.92 5.98
N THR A 5 -44.57 -34.05 7.30
CA THR A 5 -44.00 -35.16 8.08
C THR A 5 -45.01 -36.32 8.08
N LEU A 6 -44.57 -37.58 8.02
CA LEU A 6 -45.32 -38.70 8.60
C LEU A 6 -44.36 -39.80 9.08
N VAL A 7 -44.76 -40.40 10.19
CA VAL A 7 -44.03 -41.18 11.18
C VAL A 7 -44.74 -42.55 11.30
N LEU A 8 -43.96 -43.59 11.63
CA LEU A 8 -44.34 -44.83 12.35
C LEU A 8 -45.16 -45.94 11.64
N VAL A 9 -44.67 -47.19 11.66
CA VAL A 9 -45.06 -48.29 12.59
C VAL A 9 -44.59 -49.67 12.06
N LEU A 10 -44.20 -50.49 13.05
CA LEU A 10 -43.64 -51.84 13.10
C LEU A 10 -44.70 -52.97 13.05
N ILE A 11 -44.23 -54.24 12.94
CA ILE A 11 -44.87 -55.55 13.25
C ILE A 11 -45.54 -56.21 12.01
N GLY A 12 -45.38 -57.47 11.64
CA GLY A 12 -44.70 -58.66 12.19
C GLY A 12 -45.44 -59.95 11.75
N LEU A 13 -44.68 -61.05 11.57
CA LEU A 13 -45.03 -62.48 11.55
C LEU A 13 -45.43 -63.26 10.25
N LEU A 14 -44.51 -64.18 9.89
CA LEU A 14 -44.58 -65.66 9.76
C LEU A 14 -45.09 -66.43 8.52
N VAL A 15 -44.41 -67.58 8.36
CA VAL A 15 -44.66 -68.86 7.65
C VAL A 15 -43.95 -68.97 6.28
N GLY A 16 -43.16 -70.00 5.91
CA GLY A 16 -42.69 -71.25 6.54
C GLY A 16 -42.22 -72.27 5.47
N CYS A 17 -41.17 -73.07 5.79
CA CYS A 17 -40.73 -74.36 5.18
C CYS A 17 -40.17 -74.32 3.72
N SER A 18 -39.15 -75.07 3.26
CA SER A 18 -38.57 -76.40 3.61
C SER A 18 -37.18 -76.60 2.94
N GLY A 19 -36.31 -77.47 3.49
CA GLY A 19 -34.94 -77.82 3.02
C GLY A 19 -34.85 -78.73 1.77
N PRO A 20 -33.71 -79.43 1.45
CA PRO A 20 -32.83 -80.15 2.41
C PRO A 20 -31.29 -80.28 2.13
N SER A 21 -30.56 -80.61 3.23
CA SER A 21 -29.40 -81.53 3.44
C SER A 21 -28.14 -81.59 2.55
N THR A 22 -26.96 -81.42 3.17
CA THR A 22 -25.72 -82.27 3.08
C THR A 22 -24.63 -81.79 4.07
N PRO A 23 -23.53 -82.54 4.37
CA PRO A 23 -23.40 -83.52 5.44
C PRO A 23 -22.45 -83.09 6.60
N THR A 24 -22.48 -83.90 7.65
CA THR A 24 -21.65 -83.87 8.87
C THR A 24 -20.14 -83.91 8.58
N SER A 25 -19.39 -82.96 9.14
CA SER A 25 -17.94 -83.06 9.34
C SER A 25 -17.59 -82.77 10.80
N THR A 26 -16.63 -83.55 11.28
CA THR A 26 -16.21 -83.77 12.66
C THR A 26 -15.71 -82.52 13.39
N LEU A 27 -16.16 -82.36 14.64
CA LEU A 27 -15.70 -81.38 15.61
C LEU A 27 -14.23 -81.63 16.01
N ASN A 28 -13.40 -80.60 15.89
CA ASN A 28 -12.10 -80.48 16.54
C ASN A 28 -12.16 -79.21 17.41
N PRO A 29 -11.79 -79.23 18.71
CA PRO A 29 -11.76 -78.02 19.52
C PRO A 29 -10.37 -77.39 19.39
N ASP A 30 -10.24 -76.18 18.85
CA ASP A 30 -9.33 -75.17 19.44
C ASP A 30 -9.22 -73.81 18.71
N VAL A 31 -8.95 -72.81 19.55
CA VAL A 31 -8.48 -71.41 19.35
C VAL A 31 -9.45 -70.36 18.76
N PRO A 32 -9.79 -69.28 19.52
CA PRO A 32 -10.50 -68.12 18.97
C PRO A 32 -9.59 -67.32 18.01
N PRO A 33 -10.14 -66.68 16.96
CA PRO A 33 -9.32 -65.95 16.00
C PRO A 33 -8.67 -64.72 16.65
N THR A 34 -7.34 -64.64 16.57
CA THR A 34 -6.59 -63.42 16.84
C THR A 34 -7.04 -62.34 15.86
N ILE A 35 -7.65 -61.28 16.37
CA ILE A 35 -7.89 -60.05 15.60
C ILE A 35 -6.52 -59.45 15.32
N VAL A 36 -6.04 -59.56 14.08
CA VAL A 36 -4.91 -58.74 13.61
C VAL A 36 -5.39 -57.28 13.58
N PRO A 37 -4.69 -56.35 14.26
CA PRO A 37 -5.00 -54.93 14.12
C PRO A 37 -4.84 -54.53 12.64
N PRO A 38 -5.64 -53.59 12.13
CA PRO A 38 -5.49 -53.13 10.75
C PRO A 38 -4.05 -52.66 10.55
N THR A 39 -3.39 -53.22 9.54
CA THR A 39 -2.12 -52.71 9.04
C THR A 39 -2.31 -51.22 8.77
N ALA A 40 -1.49 -50.37 9.39
CA ALA A 40 -1.48 -48.95 9.08
C ALA A 40 -1.29 -48.80 7.57
N THR A 41 -2.29 -48.25 6.88
CA THR A 41 -2.12 -47.82 5.49
C THR A 41 -0.90 -46.91 5.47
N PRO A 42 0.16 -47.21 4.69
CA PRO A 42 1.29 -46.32 4.61
C PRO A 42 0.77 -44.94 4.21
N THR A 43 1.10 -43.92 4.99
CA THR A 43 0.80 -42.52 4.64
C THR A 43 1.28 -42.33 3.20
N PRO A 44 0.39 -42.00 2.25
CA PRO A 44 0.81 -41.80 0.87
C PRO A 44 1.91 -40.74 0.87
N LEU A 45 3.02 -41.00 0.16
CA LEU A 45 4.01 -39.98 -0.13
C LEU A 45 3.27 -38.75 -0.68
N PRO A 46 3.60 -37.52 -0.24
CA PRO A 46 2.87 -36.35 -0.67
C PRO A 46 2.88 -36.31 -2.20
N SER A 47 1.71 -36.23 -2.81
CA SER A 47 1.55 -36.14 -4.26
C SER A 47 1.98 -34.75 -4.73
N PRO A 48 2.34 -34.57 -6.02
CA PRO A 48 2.82 -33.27 -6.50
C PRO A 48 1.79 -32.15 -6.33
N ASP A 49 0.49 -32.47 -6.43
CA ASP A 49 -0.62 -31.56 -6.13
C ASP A 49 -0.68 -31.16 -4.66
N ALA A 50 -0.40 -32.08 -3.73
CA ALA A 50 -0.36 -31.77 -2.30
C ALA A 50 0.81 -30.83 -1.96
N THR A 51 1.99 -31.06 -2.54
CA THR A 51 3.15 -30.16 -2.38
C THR A 51 2.86 -28.78 -2.97
N ALA A 52 2.31 -28.70 -4.18
CA ALA A 52 1.98 -27.42 -4.80
C ALA A 52 0.89 -26.66 -4.02
N ALA A 53 -0.16 -27.34 -3.56
CA ALA A 53 -1.20 -26.72 -2.74
C ALA A 53 -0.64 -26.16 -1.42
N ALA A 54 0.28 -26.88 -0.76
CA ALA A 54 0.93 -26.41 0.45
C ALA A 54 1.84 -25.20 0.19
N TYR A 55 2.58 -25.20 -0.91
CA TYR A 55 3.39 -24.04 -1.33
C TYR A 55 2.52 -22.81 -1.59
N LEU A 56 1.44 -22.97 -2.37
CA LEU A 56 0.53 -21.87 -2.71
C LEU A 56 -0.19 -21.32 -1.48
N SER A 57 -0.67 -22.19 -0.58
CA SER A 57 -1.28 -21.79 0.68
C SER A 57 -0.30 -21.02 1.59
N ALA A 58 0.98 -21.42 1.61
CA ALA A 58 2.01 -20.68 2.33
C ALA A 58 2.24 -19.29 1.70
N TRP A 59 2.15 -19.16 0.37
CA TRP A 59 2.27 -17.88 -0.31
C TRP A 59 1.11 -16.93 0.03
N GLU A 60 -0.13 -17.41 0.00
CA GLU A 60 -1.31 -16.64 0.41
C GLU A 60 -1.20 -16.13 1.86
N ALA A 61 -0.60 -16.94 2.75
CA ALA A 61 -0.35 -16.59 4.14
C ALA A 61 0.87 -15.68 4.36
N GLY A 62 1.65 -15.38 3.31
CA GLY A 62 2.91 -14.63 3.40
C GLY A 62 4.04 -15.41 4.11
N ASP A 63 3.93 -16.73 4.24
CA ASP A 63 4.93 -17.60 4.87
C ASP A 63 5.99 -18.06 3.86
N TYR A 64 6.86 -17.12 3.50
CA TYR A 64 7.95 -17.36 2.55
C TYR A 64 8.98 -18.39 3.05
N ALA A 65 9.12 -18.56 4.36
CA ALA A 65 10.02 -19.57 4.93
C ALA A 65 9.51 -20.98 4.63
N THR A 66 8.21 -21.22 4.80
CA THR A 66 7.57 -22.48 4.41
C THR A 66 7.62 -22.68 2.90
N MET A 67 7.36 -21.65 2.09
CA MET A 67 7.53 -21.73 0.63
C MET A 67 8.94 -22.19 0.24
N TYR A 68 9.97 -21.59 0.85
CA TYR A 68 11.36 -21.95 0.59
C TYR A 68 11.69 -23.40 0.98
N ALA A 69 11.08 -23.91 2.06
CA ALA A 69 11.26 -25.29 2.49
C ALA A 69 10.72 -26.32 1.47
N TYR A 70 9.70 -25.96 0.69
CA TYR A 70 9.11 -26.77 -0.38
C TYR A 70 9.89 -26.71 -1.70
N LEU A 71 10.96 -25.93 -1.82
CA LEU A 71 11.77 -25.89 -3.04
C LEU A 71 12.56 -27.18 -3.25
N SER A 72 12.80 -27.51 -4.51
CA SER A 72 13.66 -28.64 -4.88
C SER A 72 15.10 -28.40 -4.42
N PRO A 73 15.90 -29.47 -4.19
CA PRO A 73 17.31 -29.32 -3.84
C PRO A 73 18.10 -28.47 -4.85
N ALA A 74 17.77 -28.56 -6.14
CA ALA A 74 18.39 -27.77 -7.20
C ALA A 74 18.08 -26.27 -7.05
N SER A 75 16.81 -25.91 -6.81
CA SER A 75 16.44 -24.51 -6.57
C SER A 75 17.07 -23.94 -5.30
N ARG A 76 17.11 -24.70 -4.19
CA ARG A 76 17.80 -24.25 -2.95
C ARG A 76 19.32 -24.13 -3.08
N ALA A 77 19.91 -24.79 -4.07
CA ALA A 77 21.32 -24.61 -4.40
C ALA A 77 21.56 -23.37 -5.29
N ALA A 78 20.55 -22.94 -6.05
CA ALA A 78 20.61 -21.80 -6.97
C ALA A 78 20.28 -20.47 -6.29
N ILE A 79 19.41 -20.47 -5.27
CA ILE A 79 19.03 -19.27 -4.51
C ILE A 79 18.96 -19.60 -3.02
N ASP A 80 19.51 -18.73 -2.18
CA ASP A 80 19.38 -18.84 -0.73
C ASP A 80 18.01 -18.32 -0.22
N ALA A 81 17.69 -18.61 1.03
CA ALA A 81 16.40 -18.26 1.61
C ALA A 81 16.16 -16.75 1.68
N GLU A 82 17.17 -15.95 2.00
CA GLU A 82 17.03 -14.50 2.14
C GLU A 82 16.77 -13.85 0.78
N SER A 83 17.55 -14.22 -0.23
CA SER A 83 17.38 -13.77 -1.62
C SER A 83 16.01 -14.16 -2.17
N PHE A 84 15.53 -15.38 -1.88
CA PHE A 84 14.19 -15.83 -2.27
C PHE A 84 13.08 -14.96 -1.64
N ILE A 85 13.15 -14.73 -0.33
CA ILE A 85 12.17 -13.91 0.39
C ILE A 85 12.16 -12.48 -0.15
N GLN A 86 13.34 -11.87 -0.29
CA GLN A 86 13.48 -10.51 -0.82
C GLN A 86 12.91 -10.39 -2.23
N ARG A 87 13.06 -11.44 -3.06
CA ARG A 87 12.56 -11.46 -4.43
C ARG A 87 11.03 -11.38 -4.50
N TYR A 88 10.33 -12.17 -3.68
CA TYR A 88 8.87 -12.08 -3.58
C TYR A 88 8.42 -10.74 -3.00
N GLN A 89 8.99 -10.35 -1.86
CA GLN A 89 8.60 -9.12 -1.16
C GLN A 89 8.80 -7.89 -2.05
N SER A 90 9.94 -7.80 -2.74
CA SER A 90 10.23 -6.67 -3.62
C SER A 90 9.30 -6.61 -4.82
N ALA A 91 8.97 -7.77 -5.42
CA ALA A 91 8.04 -7.83 -6.54
C ALA A 91 6.63 -7.42 -6.12
N LEU A 92 6.11 -7.97 -5.01
CA LEU A 92 4.78 -7.67 -4.50
C LEU A 92 4.67 -6.22 -4.00
N ALA A 93 5.67 -5.71 -3.29
CA ALA A 93 5.70 -4.31 -2.85
C ALA A 93 5.75 -3.36 -4.05
N THR A 94 6.53 -3.67 -5.09
CA THR A 94 6.59 -2.85 -6.31
C THR A 94 5.26 -2.89 -7.07
N ALA A 95 4.63 -4.06 -7.15
CA ALA A 95 3.30 -4.20 -7.75
C ALA A 95 2.18 -3.58 -6.89
N THR A 96 2.49 -3.11 -5.68
CA THR A 96 1.52 -2.62 -4.68
C THR A 96 0.47 -3.68 -4.30
N ALA A 97 0.87 -4.95 -4.30
CA ALA A 97 -0.02 -6.07 -3.99
C ALA A 97 -0.50 -6.01 -2.53
N LEU A 98 -1.81 -6.07 -2.34
CA LEU A 98 -2.52 -6.11 -1.06
C LEU A 98 -2.81 -7.55 -0.65
N THR A 99 -3.19 -8.38 -1.63
CA THR A 99 -3.55 -9.78 -1.44
C THR A 99 -2.91 -10.63 -2.52
N VAL A 100 -2.71 -11.90 -2.19
CA VAL A 100 -2.35 -12.96 -3.13
C VAL A 100 -3.43 -14.02 -2.99
N THR A 101 -4.11 -14.33 -4.08
CA THR A 101 -5.09 -15.41 -4.14
C THR A 101 -4.68 -16.41 -5.20
N THR A 102 -4.69 -17.69 -4.85
CA THR A 102 -4.27 -18.76 -5.73
C THR A 102 -5.34 -19.84 -5.81
N ARG A 103 -5.43 -20.50 -6.96
CA ARG A 103 -6.32 -21.66 -7.11
C ARG A 103 -5.68 -22.71 -7.99
N LEU A 104 -5.35 -23.85 -7.41
CA LEU A 104 -4.88 -25.02 -8.15
C LEU A 104 -5.94 -25.46 -9.17
N GLN A 105 -5.53 -25.71 -10.40
CA GLN A 105 -6.41 -26.09 -11.52
C GLN A 105 -6.22 -27.55 -11.89
N SER A 106 -4.98 -27.96 -12.15
CA SER A 106 -4.66 -29.33 -12.57
C SER A 106 -3.22 -29.67 -12.22
N ALA A 107 -2.96 -30.97 -12.04
CA ALA A 107 -1.62 -31.51 -11.89
C ALA A 107 -1.41 -32.64 -12.91
N LEU A 108 -0.30 -32.58 -13.64
CA LEU A 108 0.15 -33.64 -14.54
C LEU A 108 1.47 -34.19 -13.99
N GLN A 109 1.52 -35.49 -13.70
CA GLN A 109 2.74 -36.15 -13.27
C GLN A 109 3.29 -37.03 -14.41
N GLU A 110 4.57 -36.85 -14.73
CA GLU A 110 5.32 -37.63 -15.70
C GLU A 110 6.59 -38.17 -15.04
N GLY A 111 6.49 -39.39 -14.48
CA GLY A 111 7.61 -40.03 -13.80
C GLY A 111 8.05 -39.26 -12.55
N ASP A 112 9.28 -38.72 -12.60
CA ASP A 112 9.92 -37.93 -11.55
C ASP A 112 9.73 -36.41 -11.72
N ARG A 113 8.90 -35.99 -12.68
CA ARG A 113 8.50 -34.60 -12.90
C ARG A 113 7.00 -34.42 -12.77
N ALA A 114 6.59 -33.24 -12.36
CA ALA A 114 5.19 -32.84 -12.39
C ALA A 114 5.03 -31.37 -12.78
N TYR A 115 3.89 -31.07 -13.38
CA TYR A 115 3.50 -29.74 -13.83
C TYR A 115 2.13 -29.42 -13.24
N VAL A 116 2.06 -28.39 -12.41
CA VAL A 116 0.84 -27.99 -11.72
C VAL A 116 0.40 -26.63 -12.24
N SER A 117 -0.73 -26.58 -12.93
CA SER A 117 -1.34 -25.33 -13.37
C SER A 117 -2.16 -24.73 -12.24
N PHE A 118 -2.03 -23.42 -12.04
CA PHE A 118 -2.80 -22.68 -11.05
C PHE A 118 -3.15 -21.27 -11.55
N HIS A 119 -4.25 -20.78 -11.03
CA HIS A 119 -4.71 -19.41 -11.20
C HIS A 119 -4.08 -18.53 -10.13
N LEU A 120 -3.63 -17.33 -10.50
CA LEU A 120 -3.06 -16.32 -9.62
C LEU A 120 -3.80 -15.00 -9.81
N GLU A 121 -4.30 -14.46 -8.70
CA GLU A 121 -4.83 -13.10 -8.61
C GLU A 121 -4.02 -12.30 -7.59
N LEU A 122 -3.60 -11.10 -7.98
CA LEU A 122 -2.96 -10.12 -7.11
C LEU A 122 -3.84 -8.88 -7.08
N ASP A 123 -4.53 -8.61 -5.97
CA ASP A 123 -5.20 -7.31 -5.81
C ASP A 123 -4.15 -6.26 -5.50
N THR A 124 -4.12 -5.17 -6.27
CA THR A 124 -3.13 -4.10 -6.07
C THR A 124 -3.79 -2.79 -5.67
N ALA A 125 -3.04 -1.95 -4.97
CA ALA A 125 -3.52 -0.64 -4.52
C ALA A 125 -3.71 0.37 -5.67
N LEU A 126 -2.99 0.20 -6.79
CA LEU A 126 -2.97 1.18 -7.89
C LEU A 126 -3.59 0.71 -9.20
N VAL A 127 -3.30 -0.52 -9.62
CA VAL A 127 -3.57 -0.99 -10.99
C VAL A 127 -4.65 -2.07 -11.07
N GLY A 128 -5.48 -2.16 -10.03
CA GLY A 128 -6.56 -3.13 -9.92
C GLY A 128 -6.06 -4.56 -9.68
N THR A 129 -6.86 -5.55 -10.04
CA THR A 129 -6.50 -6.97 -9.87
C THR A 129 -5.71 -7.46 -11.08
N LEU A 130 -4.50 -7.96 -10.84
CA LEU A 130 -3.68 -8.63 -11.85
C LEU A 130 -4.03 -10.11 -11.84
N ILE A 131 -4.32 -10.68 -13.01
CA ILE A 131 -4.79 -12.06 -13.14
C ILE A 131 -3.94 -12.81 -14.15
N THR A 132 -3.50 -14.01 -13.82
CA THR A 132 -2.81 -14.90 -14.75
C THR A 132 -3.00 -16.37 -14.40
N ASP A 133 -2.92 -17.24 -15.40
CA ASP A 133 -2.77 -18.68 -15.20
C ASP A 133 -1.32 -19.05 -15.50
N THR A 134 -0.68 -19.78 -14.59
CA THR A 134 0.72 -20.18 -14.73
C THR A 134 0.95 -21.63 -14.30
N VAL A 135 2.15 -22.14 -14.56
CA VAL A 135 2.52 -23.54 -14.31
C VAL A 135 3.71 -23.58 -13.38
N MET A 136 3.55 -24.34 -12.29
CA MET A 136 4.60 -24.71 -11.36
C MET A 136 5.20 -26.05 -11.77
N SER A 137 6.52 -26.08 -11.96
CA SER A 137 7.25 -27.33 -12.19
C SER A 137 7.70 -27.91 -10.86
N LEU A 138 7.62 -29.23 -10.71
CA LEU A 138 8.11 -29.96 -9.54
C LEU A 138 8.96 -31.14 -9.97
N SER A 139 9.96 -31.46 -9.14
CA SER A 139 10.86 -32.60 -9.32
C SER A 139 10.85 -33.50 -8.08
N LEU A 140 10.88 -34.82 -8.29
CA LEU A 140 10.88 -35.83 -7.23
C LEU A 140 12.32 -36.19 -6.85
N HIS A 141 12.72 -35.90 -5.62
CA HIS A 141 14.03 -36.23 -5.07
C HIS A 141 13.90 -36.95 -3.73
N GLY A 142 14.45 -38.16 -3.62
CA GLY A 142 14.43 -38.91 -2.36
C GLY A 142 13.01 -39.25 -1.85
N GLY A 143 12.04 -39.37 -2.75
CA GLY A 143 10.62 -39.59 -2.40
C GLY A 143 9.85 -38.32 -2.01
N GLN A 144 10.46 -37.14 -2.11
CA GLN A 144 9.80 -35.87 -1.83
C GLN A 144 9.75 -35.01 -3.09
N TRP A 145 8.56 -34.48 -3.40
CA TRP A 145 8.42 -33.46 -4.44
C TRP A 145 8.92 -32.12 -3.92
N GLY A 146 9.71 -31.43 -4.74
CA GLY A 146 10.11 -30.05 -4.50
C GLY A 146 9.75 -29.17 -5.70
N VAL A 147 9.45 -27.91 -5.43
CA VAL A 147 9.15 -26.90 -6.45
C VAL A 147 10.44 -26.48 -7.15
N ASP A 148 10.47 -26.63 -8.47
CA ASP A 148 11.53 -26.10 -9.33
C ASP A 148 11.24 -24.62 -9.57
N TRP A 149 11.80 -23.79 -8.70
CA TRP A 149 11.52 -22.37 -8.66
C TRP A 149 12.39 -21.57 -9.63
N ASP A 150 11.73 -20.65 -10.32
CA ASP A 150 12.30 -19.46 -10.95
C ASP A 150 11.38 -18.26 -10.68
N GLU A 151 11.78 -17.07 -11.15
CA GLU A 151 11.05 -15.85 -10.84
C GLU A 151 9.72 -15.72 -11.61
N GLY A 152 9.50 -16.56 -12.62
CA GLY A 152 8.26 -16.70 -13.36
C GLY A 152 7.10 -17.20 -12.49
N LEU A 153 7.37 -17.85 -11.35
CA LEU A 153 6.34 -18.24 -10.38
C LEU A 153 5.75 -17.06 -9.60
N ILE A 154 6.47 -15.93 -9.50
CA ILE A 154 5.91 -14.69 -8.94
C ILE A 154 4.96 -14.07 -9.95
N TRP A 155 5.45 -13.93 -11.19
CA TRP A 155 4.67 -13.49 -12.33
C TRP A 155 5.38 -13.95 -13.61
N PRO A 156 4.70 -14.56 -14.61
CA PRO A 156 5.34 -15.26 -15.71
C PRO A 156 6.40 -14.44 -16.48
N GLN A 157 6.16 -13.14 -16.63
CA GLN A 157 7.06 -12.25 -17.37
C GLN A 157 8.35 -11.89 -16.60
N LEU A 158 8.44 -12.21 -15.30
CA LEU A 158 9.62 -11.98 -14.46
C LEU A 158 10.71 -13.05 -14.65
N ALA A 159 10.38 -14.16 -15.29
CA ALA A 159 11.34 -15.22 -15.61
C ALA A 159 12.60 -14.67 -16.31
N GLY A 160 13.76 -15.24 -15.97
CA GLY A 160 15.05 -14.77 -16.46
C GLY A 160 15.56 -13.52 -15.74
N GLY A 161 15.25 -13.39 -14.45
CA GLY A 161 15.77 -12.31 -13.61
C GLY A 161 15.21 -10.92 -13.90
N ARG A 162 14.02 -10.78 -14.49
CA ARG A 162 13.38 -9.46 -14.74
C ARG A 162 12.67 -8.92 -13.51
N TYR A 163 12.37 -7.64 -13.45
CA TYR A 163 11.77 -7.01 -12.27
C TYR A 163 10.51 -6.24 -12.65
N PHE A 164 9.60 -6.06 -11.70
CA PHE A 164 8.59 -5.04 -11.84
C PHE A 164 9.20 -3.64 -11.66
N ARG A 165 8.57 -2.64 -12.28
CA ARG A 165 8.76 -1.22 -12.02
C ARG A 165 7.40 -0.54 -12.04
N MET A 166 7.09 0.19 -10.97
CA MET A 166 5.88 1.00 -10.85
C MET A 166 6.22 2.47 -11.05
N GLU A 167 5.55 3.09 -12.00
CA GLU A 167 5.54 4.55 -12.17
C GLU A 167 4.24 5.09 -11.57
N TYR A 168 4.34 5.90 -10.52
CA TYR A 168 3.18 6.47 -9.83
C TYR A 168 2.64 7.68 -10.58
N ALA A 169 1.34 7.71 -10.82
CA ALA A 169 0.62 8.90 -11.25
C ALA A 169 -0.07 9.51 -10.02
N ILE A 170 0.57 10.52 -9.42
CA ILE A 170 0.05 11.20 -8.22
C ILE A 170 -0.88 12.34 -8.68
N PRO A 171 -2.17 12.33 -8.30
CA PRO A 171 -3.09 13.42 -8.63
C PRO A 171 -2.76 14.72 -7.90
N ILE A 172 -3.14 15.85 -8.49
CA ILE A 172 -3.06 17.15 -7.82
C ILE A 172 -4.12 17.20 -6.72
N ARG A 173 -3.71 17.57 -5.50
CA ARG A 173 -4.62 17.76 -4.38
C ARG A 173 -5.55 18.95 -4.64
N ALA A 174 -6.85 18.72 -4.49
CA ALA A 174 -7.84 19.76 -4.71
C ALA A 174 -7.87 20.82 -3.61
N ASN A 175 -8.44 21.97 -3.95
CA ASN A 175 -8.50 23.14 -3.08
C ASN A 175 -9.70 23.10 -2.13
N ILE A 176 -9.57 23.80 -1.01
CA ILE A 176 -10.66 24.11 -0.10
C ILE A 176 -11.01 25.59 -0.27
N TYR A 177 -12.28 25.87 -0.52
CA TYR A 177 -12.81 27.20 -0.78
C TYR A 177 -13.81 27.64 0.27
N ASP A 178 -13.92 28.95 0.43
CA ASP A 178 -15.02 29.59 1.13
C ASP A 178 -16.30 29.60 0.25
N ARG A 179 -17.39 30.18 0.77
CA ARG A 179 -18.69 30.24 0.08
C ARG A 179 -18.67 31.09 -1.19
N ALA A 180 -17.71 32.00 -1.33
CA ALA A 180 -17.55 32.91 -2.47
C ALA A 180 -16.50 32.39 -3.48
N GLY A 181 -15.86 31.26 -3.20
CA GLY A 181 -14.82 30.67 -4.04
C GLY A 181 -13.40 31.18 -3.74
N LEU A 182 -13.21 31.92 -2.64
CA LEU A 182 -11.88 32.32 -2.18
C LEU A 182 -11.18 31.14 -1.53
N GLY A 183 -9.88 30.98 -1.81
CA GLY A 183 -9.08 29.89 -1.28
C GLY A 183 -8.92 29.98 0.24
N LEU A 184 -9.22 28.87 0.92
CA LEU A 184 -8.89 28.63 2.33
C LEU A 184 -7.65 27.73 2.47
N ALA A 185 -7.51 26.76 1.55
CA ALA A 185 -6.30 25.99 1.35
C ALA A 185 -6.17 25.67 -0.15
N THR A 186 -5.05 26.04 -0.76
CA THR A 186 -4.87 25.91 -2.20
C THR A 186 -3.52 25.31 -2.55
N GLU A 187 -3.43 24.61 -3.67
CA GLU A 187 -2.15 24.35 -4.30
C GLU A 187 -1.62 25.63 -4.95
N GLY A 188 -0.34 25.92 -4.79
CA GLY A 188 0.27 27.07 -5.44
C GLY A 188 1.80 27.06 -5.36
N THR A 189 2.40 28.08 -5.95
CA THR A 189 3.85 28.28 -5.90
C THR A 189 4.24 28.90 -4.56
N ILE A 190 5.12 28.22 -3.84
CA ILE A 190 5.79 28.74 -2.65
C ILE A 190 7.24 29.04 -3.00
N VAL A 191 7.74 30.14 -2.44
CA VAL A 191 9.13 30.56 -2.58
C VAL A 191 9.83 30.24 -1.27
N THR A 192 10.81 29.34 -1.34
CA THR A 192 11.75 29.12 -0.25
C THR A 192 12.71 30.30 -0.24
N ILE A 193 12.59 31.19 0.75
CA ILE A 193 13.59 32.21 1.00
C ILE A 193 14.67 31.61 1.89
N GLY A 194 15.92 31.80 1.50
CA GLY A 194 17.06 31.36 2.28
C GLY A 194 18.23 32.31 2.25
N VAL A 195 19.29 31.92 2.97
CA VAL A 195 20.53 32.69 3.12
C VAL A 195 21.73 31.85 2.67
N ILE A 196 22.69 32.48 2.00
CA ILE A 196 24.03 31.95 1.72
C ILE A 196 25.02 32.72 2.59
N PRO A 197 25.52 32.14 3.70
CA PRO A 197 26.25 32.90 4.73
C PRO A 197 27.48 33.66 4.22
N GLY A 198 28.22 33.07 3.28
CA GLY A 198 29.43 33.67 2.69
C GLY A 198 29.18 34.84 1.75
N GLN A 199 27.91 35.13 1.43
CA GLN A 199 27.50 36.26 0.58
C GLN A 199 26.85 37.39 1.38
N ILE A 200 26.78 37.29 2.71
CA ILE A 200 26.22 38.34 3.57
C ILE A 200 27.18 39.51 3.62
N GLU A 201 26.75 40.66 3.11
CA GLU A 201 27.51 41.92 3.21
C GLU A 201 27.05 42.80 4.38
N ASN A 202 25.75 42.81 4.67
CA ASN A 202 25.17 43.57 5.77
C ASN A 202 24.11 42.72 6.48
N GLU A 203 24.49 42.17 7.64
CA GLU A 203 23.64 41.25 8.40
C GLU A 203 22.39 41.94 8.95
N ASP A 204 22.50 43.18 9.44
CA ASP A 204 21.35 43.91 10.00
C ASP A 204 20.28 44.18 8.93
N ALA A 205 20.70 44.57 7.72
CA ALA A 205 19.79 44.78 6.59
C ALA A 205 19.11 43.47 6.15
N LEU A 206 19.87 42.38 6.09
CA LEU A 206 19.36 41.05 5.77
C LEU A 206 18.32 40.58 6.79
N LEU A 207 18.63 40.68 8.09
CA LEU A 207 17.71 40.28 9.15
C LEU A 207 16.45 41.13 9.15
N ALA A 208 16.55 42.44 8.90
CA ALA A 208 15.39 43.32 8.80
C ALA A 208 14.47 42.94 7.64
N ALA A 209 15.03 42.67 6.46
CA ALA A 209 14.24 42.27 5.29
C ALA A 209 13.57 40.90 5.47
N LEU A 210 14.31 39.92 5.98
CA LEU A 210 13.77 38.59 6.25
C LEU A 210 12.71 38.62 7.35
N THR A 211 12.88 39.44 8.39
CA THR A 211 11.86 39.64 9.43
C THR A 211 10.58 40.21 8.83
N LEU A 212 10.69 41.22 7.96
CA LEU A 212 9.54 41.86 7.32
C LEU A 212 8.74 40.86 6.46
N VAL A 213 9.44 40.01 5.72
CA VAL A 213 8.82 39.10 4.75
C VAL A 213 8.31 37.80 5.38
N THR A 214 9.01 37.28 6.40
CA THR A 214 8.71 35.97 7.01
C THR A 214 7.97 36.08 8.34
N GLY A 215 7.99 37.24 9.00
CA GLY A 215 7.47 37.42 10.36
C GLY A 215 8.31 36.78 11.47
N LEU A 216 9.41 36.09 11.13
CA LEU A 216 10.32 35.48 12.10
C LEU A 216 11.18 36.55 12.80
N SER A 217 11.55 36.29 14.05
CA SER A 217 12.46 37.20 14.76
C SER A 217 13.89 37.13 14.19
N PRO A 218 14.69 38.21 14.31
CA PRO A 218 16.09 38.21 13.88
C PRO A 218 16.92 37.07 14.48
N ASP A 219 16.66 36.72 15.75
CA ASP A 219 17.39 35.64 16.43
C ASP A 219 17.02 34.25 15.87
N GLU A 220 15.75 34.01 15.54
CA GLU A 220 15.32 32.78 14.88
C GLU A 220 15.94 32.62 13.48
N ILE A 221 16.02 33.72 12.73
CA ILE A 221 16.61 33.73 11.39
C ILE A 221 18.13 33.49 11.49
N ARG A 222 18.83 34.26 12.32
CA ARG A 222 20.28 34.13 12.53
C ARG A 222 20.65 32.73 13.02
N GLY A 223 19.87 32.17 13.95
CA GLY A 223 20.10 30.83 14.48
C GLY A 223 20.10 29.72 13.43
N ARG A 224 19.42 29.91 12.28
CA ARG A 224 19.39 28.92 11.19
C ARG A 224 20.67 28.90 10.36
N TYR A 225 21.30 30.06 10.09
CA TYR A 225 22.41 30.14 9.14
C TYR A 225 23.79 30.36 9.79
N VAL A 226 23.86 30.83 11.04
CA VAL A 226 25.14 31.25 11.66
C VAL A 226 26.17 30.11 11.79
N ALA A 227 25.71 28.87 11.96
CA ALA A 227 26.56 27.69 12.09
C ALA A 227 26.75 26.93 10.76
N ALA A 228 26.13 27.40 9.68
CA ALA A 228 26.20 26.74 8.38
C ALA A 228 27.49 27.11 7.63
N PRO A 229 28.04 26.22 6.79
CA PRO A 229 29.14 26.54 5.89
C PRO A 229 28.82 27.73 4.99
N ALA A 230 29.86 28.51 4.65
CA ALA A 230 29.72 29.79 3.96
C ALA A 230 29.09 29.67 2.55
N ASP A 231 29.29 28.55 1.87
CA ASP A 231 28.81 28.29 0.51
C ASP A 231 27.45 27.57 0.46
N TRP A 232 26.89 27.21 1.62
CA TRP A 232 25.62 26.48 1.68
C TRP A 232 24.41 27.38 1.49
N LYS A 233 23.43 26.88 0.73
CA LYS A 233 22.07 27.42 0.73
C LYS A 233 21.36 26.96 2.01
N VAL A 234 21.04 27.90 2.89
CA VAL A 234 20.31 27.63 4.15
C VAL A 234 18.86 28.12 4.01
N PRO A 235 17.86 27.23 3.92
CA PRO A 235 16.46 27.63 3.90
C PRO A 235 16.05 28.34 5.20
N ILE A 236 15.39 29.49 5.09
CA ILE A 236 14.89 30.25 6.24
C ILE A 236 13.39 30.10 6.39
N ALA A 237 12.60 30.29 5.33
CA ALA A 237 11.15 30.13 5.41
C ALA A 237 10.55 29.91 4.02
N ASP A 238 9.39 29.27 3.99
CA ASP A 238 8.53 29.23 2.80
C ASP A 238 7.54 30.38 2.89
N ILE A 239 7.39 31.13 1.79
CA ILE A 239 6.38 32.18 1.65
C ILE A 239 5.55 31.97 0.37
N PRO A 240 4.33 32.51 0.28
CA PRO A 240 3.62 32.56 -0.99
C PRO A 240 4.41 33.30 -2.06
N ALA A 241 4.35 32.86 -3.32
CA ALA A 241 5.05 33.52 -4.42
C ALA A 241 4.64 35.00 -4.59
N GLU A 242 3.38 35.33 -4.33
CA GLU A 242 2.86 36.70 -4.33
C GLU A 242 3.66 37.61 -3.40
N VAL A 243 3.97 37.14 -2.19
CA VAL A 243 4.78 37.89 -1.22
C VAL A 243 6.21 38.08 -1.74
N SER A 244 6.80 37.07 -2.37
CA SER A 244 8.14 37.19 -3.00
C SER A 244 8.16 38.26 -4.11
N VAL A 245 7.05 38.37 -4.87
CA VAL A 245 6.88 39.37 -5.93
C VAL A 245 6.71 40.77 -5.33
N ASP A 246 5.85 40.93 -4.33
CA ASP A 246 5.59 42.22 -3.67
C ASP A 246 6.87 42.82 -3.05
N TYR A 247 7.75 41.98 -2.53
CA TYR A 247 9.04 42.37 -1.95
C TYR A 247 10.24 42.14 -2.88
N ASN A 248 10.02 41.95 -4.18
CA ASN A 248 11.09 41.55 -5.11
C ASN A 248 12.29 42.50 -5.10
N ASP A 249 12.05 43.82 -5.14
CA ASP A 249 13.11 44.82 -5.20
C ASP A 249 13.96 44.79 -3.93
N LEU A 250 13.30 44.66 -2.76
CA LEU A 250 13.98 44.53 -1.47
C LEU A 250 14.82 43.26 -1.41
N LEU A 251 14.21 42.11 -1.68
CA LEU A 251 14.86 40.80 -1.58
C LEU A 251 16.03 40.64 -2.57
N SER A 252 15.89 41.20 -3.78
CA SER A 252 16.94 41.15 -4.81
C SER A 252 18.10 42.11 -4.53
N SER A 253 17.88 43.14 -3.70
CA SER A 253 18.88 44.16 -3.38
C SER A 253 19.86 43.74 -2.28
N ILE A 254 19.58 42.66 -1.56
CA ILE A 254 20.35 42.22 -0.39
C ILE A 254 21.20 41.00 -0.74
N PRO A 255 22.55 41.16 -0.81
CA PRO A 255 23.46 40.04 -1.01
C PRO A 255 23.30 38.96 0.06
N GLY A 256 23.36 37.71 -0.40
CA GLY A 256 23.21 36.53 0.45
C GLY A 256 21.78 36.01 0.60
N ILE A 257 20.75 36.73 0.16
CA ILE A 257 19.40 36.16 0.04
C ILE A 257 19.29 35.35 -1.26
N TYR A 258 18.77 34.13 -1.18
CA TYR A 258 18.36 33.35 -2.35
C TYR A 258 16.87 32.99 -2.26
N ARG A 259 16.30 32.68 -3.43
CA ARG A 259 14.89 32.30 -3.60
C ARG A 259 14.82 31.09 -4.51
N ASP A 260 14.22 30.02 -4.04
CA ASP A 260 13.94 28.83 -4.84
C ASP A 260 12.42 28.57 -4.85
N GLU A 261 11.83 28.49 -6.04
CA GLU A 261 10.42 28.18 -6.22
C GLU A 261 10.17 26.68 -6.12
N LYS A 262 9.06 26.30 -5.47
CA LYS A 262 8.51 24.95 -5.46
C LYS A 262 6.99 25.02 -5.42
N GLU A 263 6.33 23.93 -5.77
CA GLU A 263 4.89 23.79 -5.54
C GLU A 263 4.64 23.35 -4.09
N GLY A 264 3.52 23.79 -3.52
CA GLY A 264 3.08 23.29 -2.23
C GLY A 264 1.75 23.86 -1.79
N ARG A 265 1.33 23.37 -0.62
CA ARG A 265 0.05 23.75 -0.02
C ARG A 265 0.13 25.11 0.65
N ILE A 266 -0.68 26.05 0.19
CA ILE A 266 -0.77 27.42 0.69
C ILE A 266 -2.02 27.59 1.54
N TYR A 267 -1.84 28.21 2.71
CA TYR A 267 -2.92 28.65 3.60
C TYR A 267 -2.87 30.18 3.65
N PRO A 268 -3.75 30.89 2.91
CA PRO A 268 -3.71 32.34 2.83
C PRO A 268 -3.73 33.01 4.21
N HIS A 269 -2.99 34.11 4.33
CA HIS A 269 -2.90 34.95 5.52
C HIS A 269 -2.46 34.20 6.80
N GLY A 270 -1.70 33.11 6.65
CA GLY A 270 -1.23 32.28 7.78
C GLY A 270 -2.29 31.32 8.32
N GLY A 271 -3.41 31.14 7.60
CA GLY A 271 -4.47 30.19 7.94
C GLY A 271 -5.72 30.87 8.47
N VAL A 272 -6.78 30.85 7.65
CA VAL A 272 -8.14 31.24 8.06
C VAL A 272 -8.83 30.04 8.70
N ALA A 273 -9.35 30.22 9.92
CA ALA A 273 -9.96 29.13 10.69
C ALA A 273 -9.06 27.86 10.75
N PRO A 274 -7.81 27.97 11.24
CA PRO A 274 -6.80 26.92 11.10
C PRO A 274 -7.20 25.60 11.77
N HIS A 275 -8.04 25.63 12.82
CA HIS A 275 -8.57 24.42 13.45
C HIS A 275 -9.62 23.70 12.60
N VAL A 276 -10.34 24.42 11.76
CA VAL A 276 -11.39 23.88 10.89
C VAL A 276 -10.80 23.46 9.55
N VAL A 277 -10.03 24.33 8.90
CA VAL A 277 -9.36 24.00 7.64
C VAL A 277 -8.34 22.89 7.87
N GLY A 278 -7.53 23.03 8.92
CA GLY A 278 -6.46 22.09 9.24
C GLY A 278 -5.23 22.31 8.37
N TRP A 279 -4.34 21.31 8.37
CA TRP A 279 -3.09 21.34 7.63
C TRP A 279 -2.70 19.96 7.10
N VAL A 280 -1.76 19.97 6.17
CA VAL A 280 -1.08 18.78 5.66
C VAL A 280 0.27 18.59 6.35
N ALA A 281 0.72 17.36 6.44
CA ALA A 281 2.06 16.98 6.88
C ALA A 281 2.51 15.73 6.11
N PRO A 282 3.81 15.39 6.10
CA PRO A 282 4.27 14.12 5.57
C PRO A 282 3.49 12.95 6.19
N VAL A 283 3.26 11.88 5.41
CA VAL A 283 2.60 10.67 5.90
C VAL A 283 3.22 10.22 7.23
N PRO A 284 2.44 10.11 8.31
CA PRO A 284 2.96 9.66 9.60
C PRO A 284 3.54 8.25 9.48
N ALA A 285 4.71 8.01 10.07
CA ALA A 285 5.42 6.73 9.97
C ALA A 285 4.57 5.55 10.45
N GLU A 286 3.77 5.77 11.50
CA GLU A 286 2.85 4.79 12.06
C GLU A 286 1.62 4.49 11.17
N GLN A 287 1.34 5.32 10.16
CA GLN A 287 0.25 5.15 9.20
C GLN A 287 0.72 4.80 7.78
N LEU A 288 2.03 4.67 7.56
CA LEU A 288 2.63 4.49 6.24
C LEU A 288 2.01 3.32 5.46
N GLU A 289 1.86 2.16 6.11
CA GLU A 289 1.31 0.97 5.45
C GLU A 289 -0.18 1.13 5.13
N ALA A 290 -0.95 1.85 5.96
CA ALA A 290 -2.35 2.14 5.68
C ALA A 290 -2.52 3.08 4.47
N TYR A 291 -1.63 4.06 4.33
CA TYR A 291 -1.60 4.94 3.16
C TYR A 291 -1.12 4.20 1.90
N ARG A 292 -0.09 3.35 2.00
CA ARG A 292 0.35 2.49 0.89
C ARG A 292 -0.76 1.56 0.41
N ALA A 293 -1.53 1.00 1.33
CA ALA A 293 -2.67 0.16 1.00
C ALA A 293 -3.78 0.92 0.22
N ARG A 294 -3.80 2.26 0.34
CA ARG A 294 -4.69 3.17 -0.40
C ARG A 294 -4.07 3.71 -1.70
N GLY A 295 -2.86 3.30 -2.06
CA GLY A 295 -2.17 3.68 -3.30
C GLY A 295 -1.15 4.82 -3.17
N TYR A 296 -0.94 5.35 -1.96
CA TYR A 296 0.05 6.40 -1.75
C TYR A 296 1.47 5.83 -1.82
N ARG A 297 2.41 6.61 -2.35
CA ARG A 297 3.83 6.25 -2.45
C ARG A 297 4.51 6.25 -1.07
N GLY A 298 4.02 7.09 -0.16
CA GLY A 298 4.41 7.13 1.25
C GLY A 298 5.38 8.26 1.64
N ASP A 299 5.94 8.97 0.67
CA ASP A 299 6.70 10.22 0.86
C ASP A 299 5.84 11.48 0.62
N GLU A 300 4.53 11.27 0.46
CA GLU A 300 3.56 12.32 0.14
C GLU A 300 3.13 13.11 1.38
N TRP A 301 2.47 14.24 1.14
CA TRP A 301 1.85 15.05 2.18
C TRP A 301 0.35 14.78 2.22
N VAL A 302 -0.16 14.54 3.43
CA VAL A 302 -1.56 14.16 3.68
C VAL A 302 -2.16 15.08 4.72
N GLY A 303 -3.48 15.26 4.68
CA GLY A 303 -4.20 16.01 5.69
C GLY A 303 -4.11 15.33 7.05
N VAL A 304 -3.70 16.09 8.07
CA VAL A 304 -3.52 15.57 9.44
C VAL A 304 -4.44 16.24 10.47
N SER A 305 -5.15 17.29 10.08
CA SER A 305 -6.17 17.94 10.92
C SER A 305 -7.29 18.56 10.07
N GLY A 306 -8.39 18.93 10.73
CA GLY A 306 -9.48 19.69 10.11
C GLY A 306 -10.09 19.04 8.86
N LEU A 307 -10.52 19.89 7.93
CA LEU A 307 -11.05 19.52 6.63
C LEU A 307 -9.99 18.86 5.74
N GLU A 308 -8.71 19.21 5.88
CA GLU A 308 -7.63 18.54 5.16
C GLU A 308 -7.60 17.03 5.49
N ALA A 309 -7.66 16.65 6.77
CA ALA A 309 -7.68 15.24 7.17
C ALA A 309 -9.01 14.56 6.87
N TRP A 310 -10.13 15.21 7.23
CA TRP A 310 -11.46 14.64 6.99
C TRP A 310 -11.72 14.41 5.50
N GLY A 311 -11.30 15.37 4.67
CA GLY A 311 -11.48 15.35 3.23
C GLY A 311 -10.38 14.64 2.47
N GLU A 312 -9.46 13.92 3.11
CA GLU A 312 -8.26 13.37 2.45
C GLU A 312 -8.59 12.55 1.20
N GLU A 313 -9.56 11.64 1.27
CA GLU A 313 -9.99 10.81 0.13
C GLU A 313 -10.68 11.62 -0.99
N ILE A 314 -11.22 12.80 -0.66
CA ILE A 314 -11.88 13.69 -1.62
C ILE A 314 -10.84 14.60 -2.26
N LEU A 315 -9.96 15.19 -1.45
CA LEU A 315 -8.99 16.20 -1.82
C LEU A 315 -7.80 15.60 -2.54
N ALA A 316 -7.28 14.46 -2.09
CA ALA A 316 -6.15 13.80 -2.76
C ALA A 316 -6.58 13.26 -4.13
N GLY A 317 -7.83 12.78 -4.27
CA GLY A 317 -8.27 12.06 -5.46
C GLY A 317 -7.85 10.60 -5.40
N GLN A 318 -7.65 9.97 -6.56
CA GLN A 318 -7.24 8.59 -6.66
C GLN A 318 -5.91 8.49 -7.39
N HIS A 319 -4.92 7.89 -6.73
CA HIS A 319 -3.64 7.58 -7.33
C HIS A 319 -3.79 6.55 -8.44
N GLY A 320 -3.02 6.75 -9.51
CA GLY A 320 -2.86 5.79 -10.59
C GLY A 320 -1.43 5.32 -10.70
N GLY A 321 -1.17 4.49 -11.69
CA GLY A 321 0.19 4.10 -12.01
C GLY A 321 0.29 3.17 -13.21
N VAL A 322 1.53 2.96 -13.66
CA VAL A 322 1.87 2.04 -14.74
C VAL A 322 2.81 0.99 -14.17
N LEU A 323 2.35 -0.26 -14.14
CA LEU A 323 3.16 -1.40 -13.77
C LEU A 323 3.81 -1.98 -15.03
N THR A 324 5.14 -2.01 -15.05
CA THR A 324 5.92 -2.54 -16.17
C THR A 324 6.86 -3.65 -15.70
N VAL A 325 7.24 -4.53 -16.64
CA VAL A 325 8.36 -5.44 -16.46
C VAL A 325 9.59 -4.84 -17.13
N VAL A 326 10.71 -4.85 -16.42
CA VAL A 326 12.00 -4.35 -16.89
C VAL A 326 13.08 -5.43 -16.82
N THR A 327 14.09 -5.32 -17.68
CA THR A 327 15.31 -6.13 -17.62
C THR A 327 16.17 -5.72 -16.41
N PRO A 328 17.18 -6.53 -16.01
CA PRO A 328 18.18 -6.10 -15.03
C PRO A 328 18.89 -4.79 -15.38
N ALA A 329 18.99 -4.45 -16.67
CA ALA A 329 19.55 -3.19 -17.15
C ALA A 329 18.56 -2.00 -17.05
N GLY A 330 17.31 -2.25 -16.64
CA GLY A 330 16.26 -1.23 -16.49
C GLY A 330 15.47 -0.92 -17.76
N GLU A 331 15.67 -1.70 -18.84
CA GLU A 331 14.94 -1.53 -20.11
C GLU A 331 13.53 -2.12 -19.99
N LYS A 332 12.53 -1.38 -20.48
CA LYS A 332 11.13 -1.82 -20.48
C LYS A 332 10.92 -3.00 -21.43
N VAL A 333 10.39 -4.10 -20.90
CA VAL A 333 10.00 -5.30 -21.66
C VAL A 333 8.52 -5.24 -22.04
N ALA A 334 7.64 -4.96 -21.08
CA ALA A 334 6.19 -4.91 -21.29
C ALA A 334 5.49 -4.04 -20.24
N THR A 335 4.30 -3.53 -20.55
CA THR A 335 3.35 -3.02 -19.55
C THR A 335 2.46 -4.19 -19.10
N VAL A 336 2.33 -4.38 -17.79
CA VAL A 336 1.47 -5.40 -17.17
C VAL A 336 0.07 -4.87 -16.96
N ALA A 337 -0.03 -3.69 -16.34
CA ALA A 337 -1.29 -3.01 -16.07
C ALA A 337 -1.07 -1.51 -15.93
N GLU A 338 -2.12 -0.74 -16.11
CA GLU A 338 -2.12 0.70 -15.99
C GLU A 338 -3.48 1.17 -15.48
N SER A 339 -3.46 2.16 -14.59
CA SER A 339 -4.63 2.85 -14.10
C SER A 339 -4.34 4.35 -14.09
N PRO A 340 -5.16 5.19 -14.73
CA PRO A 340 -4.96 6.63 -14.72
C PRO A 340 -5.31 7.22 -13.34
N ALA A 341 -4.58 8.25 -12.93
CA ALA A 341 -4.93 9.02 -11.74
C ALA A 341 -6.24 9.79 -11.96
N VAL A 342 -7.04 9.91 -10.90
CA VAL A 342 -8.26 10.74 -10.88
C VAL A 342 -8.00 11.96 -9.98
N PRO A 343 -8.13 13.19 -10.49
CA PRO A 343 -7.96 14.38 -9.69
C PRO A 343 -8.88 14.42 -8.48
N GLY A 344 -8.40 15.04 -7.40
CA GLY A 344 -9.24 15.36 -6.25
C GLY A 344 -10.39 16.30 -6.61
N ARG A 345 -11.38 16.38 -5.73
CA ARG A 345 -12.51 17.29 -5.86
C ARG A 345 -12.42 18.40 -4.82
N PRO A 346 -12.67 19.66 -5.21
CA PRO A 346 -12.61 20.75 -4.27
C PRO A 346 -13.73 20.66 -3.24
N ILE A 347 -13.45 21.15 -2.04
CA ILE A 347 -14.43 21.30 -0.97
C ILE A 347 -14.82 22.77 -0.89
N TYR A 348 -16.13 23.05 -0.92
CA TYR A 348 -16.67 24.38 -0.65
C TYR A 348 -17.28 24.40 0.75
N THR A 349 -16.86 25.38 1.55
CA THR A 349 -17.39 25.62 2.89
C THR A 349 -18.44 26.71 2.85
N THR A 350 -19.17 26.88 3.96
CA THR A 350 -20.09 28.00 4.15
C THR A 350 -19.40 29.24 4.72
N PHE A 351 -18.10 29.17 5.02
CA PHE A 351 -17.36 30.32 5.54
C PHE A 351 -17.38 31.49 4.56
N ASP A 352 -17.39 32.68 5.12
CA ASP A 352 -16.96 33.89 4.45
C ASP A 352 -15.54 34.17 4.97
N ARG A 353 -14.53 34.04 4.10
CA ARG A 353 -13.13 34.06 4.51
C ARG A 353 -12.78 35.37 5.22
N ASP A 354 -13.16 36.50 4.62
CA ASP A 354 -12.78 37.82 5.10
C ASP A 354 -13.50 38.14 6.42
N PHE A 355 -14.76 37.70 6.59
CA PHE A 355 -15.48 37.80 7.86
C PHE A 355 -14.86 36.91 8.95
N GLN A 356 -14.51 35.66 8.61
CA GLN A 356 -13.88 34.71 9.52
C GLN A 356 -12.54 35.25 10.05
N GLU A 357 -11.73 35.88 9.20
CA GLU A 357 -10.47 36.53 9.60
C GLU A 357 -10.70 37.65 10.62
N GLN A 358 -11.69 38.54 10.37
CA GLN A 358 -12.02 39.62 11.29
C GLN A 358 -12.44 39.07 12.66
N VAL A 359 -13.28 38.03 12.68
CA VAL A 359 -13.72 37.38 13.93
C VAL A 359 -12.55 36.72 14.67
N GLN A 360 -11.64 36.06 13.94
CA GLN A 360 -10.42 35.47 14.51
C GLN A 360 -9.53 36.54 15.15
N GLN A 361 -9.36 37.69 14.50
CA GLN A 361 -8.58 38.81 15.03
C GLN A 361 -9.22 39.42 16.28
N ILE A 362 -10.56 39.47 16.37
CA ILE A 362 -11.26 39.89 17.58
C ILE A 362 -10.89 39.00 18.76
N LEU A 363 -10.80 37.68 18.57
CA LEU A 363 -10.38 36.79 19.67
C LEU A 363 -8.90 37.01 20.02
N GLY A 364 -8.05 37.20 19.02
CA GLY A 364 -6.61 37.42 19.17
C GLY A 364 -5.94 36.24 19.87
N GLY A 365 -4.98 36.49 20.76
CA GLY A 365 -4.29 35.45 21.54
C GLY A 365 -5.09 34.87 22.72
N ARG A 366 -6.39 35.18 22.85
CA ARG A 366 -7.20 34.72 23.98
C ARG A 366 -7.75 33.32 23.72
N LYS A 367 -7.85 32.52 24.78
CA LYS A 367 -8.52 31.21 24.72
C LYS A 367 -10.03 31.42 24.68
N GLY A 368 -10.69 30.91 23.64
CA GLY A 368 -12.14 30.98 23.48
C GLY A 368 -12.58 30.44 22.13
N ALA A 369 -13.88 30.49 21.87
CA ALA A 369 -14.46 30.14 20.58
C ALA A 369 -15.57 31.14 20.24
N ILE A 370 -15.69 31.49 18.97
CA ILE A 370 -16.80 32.27 18.43
C ILE A 370 -17.43 31.43 17.33
N VAL A 371 -18.74 31.27 17.40
CA VAL A 371 -19.53 30.54 16.39
C VAL A 371 -20.57 31.49 15.84
N VAL A 372 -20.63 31.59 14.52
CA VAL A 372 -21.60 32.41 13.79
C VAL A 372 -22.33 31.50 12.81
N LEU A 373 -23.65 31.64 12.75
CA LEU A 373 -24.54 30.82 11.92
C LEU A 373 -25.54 31.73 11.21
N ASP A 374 -25.93 31.37 10.00
CA ASP A 374 -27.10 31.98 9.38
C ASP A 374 -28.35 31.38 10.03
N VAL A 375 -29.18 32.24 10.63
CA VAL A 375 -30.35 31.79 11.40
C VAL A 375 -31.45 31.16 10.54
N HIS A 376 -31.40 31.34 9.22
CA HIS A 376 -32.40 30.81 8.30
C HIS A 376 -31.96 29.51 7.63
N THR A 377 -30.65 29.34 7.37
CA THR A 377 -30.14 28.14 6.69
C THR A 377 -29.40 27.17 7.60
N GLY A 378 -29.05 27.60 8.82
CA GLY A 378 -27.94 26.99 9.56
C GLY A 378 -26.61 27.31 8.90
#